data_AF-A0A917CAJ6-F1
#
_entry.id   AF-A0A917CAJ6-F1
#
_cell.length_a   1.000
_cell.length_b   1.000
_cell.length_c   1.000
_cell.angle_alpha   90.00
_cell.angle_beta   90.00
_cell.angle_gamma   90.00
#
_symmetry.space_group_name_H-M   'P 1'
#
loop_
_entity.id
_entity.type
_entity.pdbx_description
1 polymer ?
#
loop_
_entity_poly.entity_id
_entity_poly.type
_entity_poly.pdbx_seq_one_letter_code
_entity_poly.pdbx_strand_id
1 'polypeptide(L)'
;MTALNLSPFRHRNASFAAVALAVLTLSAAPAAAGCTNPYGVTVKKPWPSRVANSADQKLRDAYASGTCRWIDGPHPGGMEPPCASSDTHVTVFNGSYACHVFGKKNTKDCKNLTYYPTTCL
;
A
#
# COMPACT_ATOMS: atom_id res chain seq x y z
N MET A 1 88.72 5.96 -17.76
CA MET A 1 87.76 4.86 -17.99
C MET A 1 87.46 4.26 -16.63
N THR A 2 86.27 4.18 -16.04
CA THR A 2 84.90 4.64 -16.34
C THR A 2 84.16 4.59 -14.98
N ALA A 3 83.13 5.41 -14.82
CA ALA A 3 82.26 5.70 -13.66
C ALA A 3 81.87 4.50 -12.75
N LEU A 4 81.84 4.58 -11.41
CA LEU A 4 80.83 5.22 -10.53
C LEU A 4 79.37 5.02 -11.00
N ASN A 5 78.53 4.32 -10.20
CA ASN A 5 77.63 4.95 -9.23
C ASN A 5 76.48 4.01 -8.84
N LEU A 6 76.38 3.73 -7.54
CA LEU A 6 75.23 3.12 -6.88
C LEU A 6 74.13 4.17 -6.71
N SER A 7 72.87 3.79 -6.92
CA SER A 7 71.73 4.70 -6.74
C SER A 7 70.39 3.93 -6.57
N PRO A 8 69.35 4.53 -5.94
CA PRO A 8 69.09 4.34 -4.50
C PRO A 8 67.56 4.28 -4.14
N PHE A 9 67.24 4.42 -2.84
CA PHE A 9 65.95 4.80 -2.19
C PHE A 9 64.72 3.88 -2.36
N ARG A 10 64.15 3.28 -1.31
CA ARG A 10 63.45 3.85 -0.11
C ARG A 10 62.19 4.64 -0.48
N HIS A 11 61.00 4.06 -0.31
CA HIS A 11 59.69 4.72 -0.09
C HIS A 11 58.70 3.68 0.47
N ARG A 12 57.69 3.94 1.30
CA ARG A 12 57.27 5.04 2.19
C ARG A 12 55.98 4.50 2.86
N ASN A 13 55.79 4.84 4.13
CA ASN A 13 54.54 4.60 4.87
C ASN A 13 53.34 5.20 4.13
N ALA A 14 52.20 4.54 4.16
CA ALA A 14 50.92 5.17 3.88
C ALA A 14 49.81 4.54 4.73
N SER A 15 49.59 5.16 5.89
CA SER A 15 48.35 5.05 6.65
C SER A 15 47.23 5.72 5.83
N PHE A 16 46.09 5.05 5.66
CA PHE A 16 44.87 5.69 5.19
C PHE A 16 43.74 5.43 6.18
N ALA A 17 43.18 6.55 6.63
CA ALA A 17 42.11 6.68 7.60
C ALA A 17 40.83 5.98 7.14
N ALA A 18 40.21 5.22 8.04
CA ALA A 18 38.88 4.68 7.84
C ALA A 18 37.82 5.79 8.00
N VAL A 19 37.13 6.13 6.91
CA VAL A 19 35.96 7.01 6.93
C VAL A 19 34.76 6.19 7.35
N ALA A 20 34.20 6.47 8.54
CA ALA A 20 32.97 5.85 9.01
C ALA A 20 31.76 6.43 8.28
N LEU A 21 31.11 5.62 7.44
CA LEU A 21 29.90 5.98 6.70
C LEU A 21 28.68 5.90 7.65
N ALA A 22 28.17 7.05 8.09
CA ALA A 22 26.95 7.11 8.89
C ALA A 22 25.72 6.85 8.01
N VAL A 23 25.11 5.67 8.17
CA VAL A 23 23.85 5.31 7.49
C VAL A 23 22.70 5.93 8.28
N LEU A 24 22.15 7.04 7.79
CA LEU A 24 20.87 7.57 8.28
C LEU A 24 19.73 6.66 7.79
N THR A 25 19.21 5.80 8.65
CA THR A 25 17.97 5.07 8.40
C THR A 25 16.78 6.04 8.53
N LEU A 26 16.26 6.51 7.40
CA LEU A 26 15.06 7.32 7.36
C LEU A 26 13.84 6.43 7.64
N SER A 27 13.42 6.35 8.90
CA SER A 27 12.25 5.59 9.32
C SER A 27 10.98 6.29 8.83
N ALA A 28 10.38 5.83 7.73
CA ALA A 28 9.04 6.25 7.34
C ALA A 28 8.05 5.72 8.40
N ALA A 29 7.32 6.62 9.06
CA ALA A 29 6.24 6.21 9.95
C ALA A 29 5.19 5.42 9.13
N PRO A 30 4.71 4.27 9.61
CA PRO A 30 3.66 3.53 8.92
C PRO A 30 2.42 4.43 8.85
N ALA A 31 1.90 4.62 7.64
CA ALA A 31 0.63 5.30 7.46
C ALA A 31 -0.46 4.55 8.23
N ALA A 32 -1.33 5.29 8.91
CA ALA A 32 -2.47 4.69 9.59
C ALA A 32 -3.36 3.96 8.57
N ALA A 33 -3.72 2.70 8.85
CA ALA A 33 -4.56 1.91 7.96
C ALA A 33 -5.92 2.60 7.73
N GLY A 34 -6.28 2.76 6.45
CA GLY A 34 -7.50 3.46 6.03
C GLY A 34 -7.34 4.13 4.68
N CYS A 35 -8.46 4.44 4.01
CA CYS A 35 -8.39 5.26 2.81
C CYS A 35 -8.42 6.75 3.17
N THR A 36 -7.65 7.54 2.43
CA THR A 36 -7.75 9.00 2.48
C THR A 36 -9.12 9.47 1.97
N ASN A 37 -9.59 10.60 2.48
CA ASN A 37 -10.90 11.16 2.12
C ASN A 37 -10.75 12.59 1.56
N PRO A 38 -10.15 12.76 0.38
CA PRO A 38 -9.90 14.09 -0.19
C PRO A 38 -11.18 14.84 -0.59
N TYR A 39 -12.29 14.11 -0.81
CA TYR A 39 -13.56 14.67 -1.27
C TYR A 39 -14.57 14.89 -0.13
N GLY A 40 -14.19 14.63 1.13
CA GLY A 40 -15.08 14.80 2.28
C GLY A 40 -16.32 13.90 2.25
N VAL A 41 -16.24 12.72 1.62
CA VAL A 41 -17.38 11.81 1.50
C VAL A 41 -17.80 11.27 2.86
N THR A 42 -19.10 11.12 3.07
CA THR A 42 -19.63 10.57 4.32
C THR A 42 -19.55 9.05 4.29
N VAL A 43 -18.56 8.48 4.98
CA VAL A 43 -18.37 7.03 5.11
C VAL A 43 -18.49 6.65 6.58
N LYS A 44 -19.54 5.91 6.93
CA LYS A 44 -19.80 5.44 8.29
C LYS A 44 -19.58 3.92 8.40
N LYS A 45 -19.49 3.41 9.62
CA LYS A 45 -19.57 1.96 9.85
C LYS A 45 -20.84 1.39 9.19
N PRO A 46 -20.78 0.20 8.57
CA PRO A 46 -19.66 -0.74 8.57
C PRO A 46 -18.66 -0.59 7.40
N TRP A 47 -18.77 0.43 6.55
CA TRP A 47 -18.06 0.45 5.26
C TRP A 47 -16.53 0.38 5.32
N PRO A 48 -15.82 1.08 6.22
CA PRO A 48 -14.37 0.97 6.31
C PRO A 48 -13.88 -0.46 6.59
N SER A 49 -14.57 -1.22 7.45
CA SER A 49 -14.20 -2.62 7.72
C SER A 49 -14.51 -3.54 6.55
N ARG A 50 -15.52 -3.21 5.72
CA ARG A 50 -15.79 -3.95 4.48
C ARG A 50 -14.68 -3.74 3.46
N VAL A 51 -14.19 -2.51 3.31
CA VAL A 51 -13.09 -2.18 2.38
C VAL A 51 -11.78 -2.82 2.84
N ALA A 52 -11.47 -2.75 4.14
CA ALA A 52 -10.31 -3.42 4.74
C ALA A 52 -10.31 -4.94 4.50
N ASN A 53 -11.50 -5.54 4.33
CA ASN A 53 -11.69 -6.97 4.07
C ASN A 53 -12.42 -7.22 2.73
N SER A 54 -12.14 -6.40 1.73
CA SER A 54 -12.67 -6.54 0.36
C SER A 54 -12.12 -7.79 -0.32
N ALA A 55 -12.76 -8.29 -1.38
CA ALA A 55 -12.28 -9.45 -2.13
C ALA A 55 -11.03 -9.14 -2.98
N ASP A 56 -10.84 -7.88 -3.36
CA ASP A 56 -9.67 -7.42 -4.11
C ASP A 56 -8.44 -7.29 -3.20
N GLN A 57 -7.39 -8.08 -3.47
CA GLN A 57 -6.15 -8.07 -2.67
C GLN A 57 -5.49 -6.69 -2.70
N LYS A 58 -5.45 -6.04 -3.86
CA LYS A 58 -4.80 -4.74 -4.02
C LYS A 58 -5.49 -3.65 -3.21
N LEU A 59 -6.82 -3.68 -3.13
CA LEU A 59 -7.57 -2.78 -2.28
C LEU A 59 -7.31 -3.03 -0.79
N ARG A 60 -7.19 -4.29 -0.36
CA ARG A 60 -6.78 -4.61 1.03
C ARG A 60 -5.38 -4.06 1.34
N ASP A 61 -4.43 -4.25 0.43
CA ASP A 61 -3.06 -3.75 0.58
C ASP A 61 -3.04 -2.22 0.64
N ALA A 62 -3.77 -1.57 -0.27
CA ALA A 62 -3.89 -0.11 -0.33
C ALA A 62 -4.60 0.47 0.91
N TYR A 63 -5.54 -0.28 1.51
CA TYR A 63 -6.15 0.09 2.78
C TYR A 63 -5.15 -0.03 3.93
N ALA A 64 -4.40 -1.12 3.98
CA ALA A 64 -3.39 -1.35 5.02
C ALA A 64 -2.25 -0.33 4.97
N SER A 65 -1.84 0.11 3.76
CA SER A 65 -0.77 1.07 3.54
C SER A 65 -1.23 2.54 3.56
N GLY A 66 -2.52 2.81 3.72
CA GLY A 66 -3.02 4.19 3.73
C GLY A 66 -3.12 4.84 2.34
N THR A 67 -2.97 4.09 1.25
CA THR A 67 -2.84 4.64 -0.11
C THR A 67 -4.14 4.61 -0.92
N CYS A 68 -5.20 3.95 -0.44
CA CYS A 68 -6.50 4.02 -1.11
C CYS A 68 -7.17 5.39 -0.89
N ARG A 69 -8.14 5.71 -1.75
CA ARG A 69 -8.92 6.96 -1.67
C ARG A 69 -10.40 6.67 -1.77
N TRP A 70 -11.18 7.22 -0.85
CA TRP A 70 -12.63 7.21 -1.01
C TRP A 70 -13.02 8.08 -2.20
N ILE A 71 -13.84 7.54 -3.10
CA ILE A 71 -14.38 8.27 -4.25
C ILE A 71 -15.82 8.66 -3.97
N ASP A 72 -16.63 7.73 -3.45
CA ASP A 72 -18.00 7.99 -3.06
C ASP A 72 -18.39 7.22 -1.80
N GLY A 73 -19.35 7.77 -1.07
CA GLY A 73 -19.98 7.13 0.09
C GLY A 73 -20.96 6.03 -0.34
N PRO A 74 -21.82 5.56 0.58
CA PRO A 74 -22.80 4.53 0.28
C PRO A 74 -23.86 5.02 -0.70
N HIS A 75 -23.97 4.39 -1.86
CA HIS A 75 -24.95 4.72 -2.90
C HIS A 75 -25.43 3.46 -3.65
N PRO A 76 -26.64 3.50 -4.27
CA PRO A 76 -27.16 2.39 -5.08
C PRO A 76 -26.62 2.40 -6.51
N GLY A 77 -26.92 1.34 -7.26
CA GLY A 77 -26.62 1.19 -8.69
C GLY A 77 -25.45 0.28 -9.04
N GLY A 78 -25.13 0.23 -10.34
CA GLY A 78 -24.06 -0.63 -10.87
C GLY A 78 -24.46 -2.11 -11.00
N MET A 79 -23.46 -2.96 -11.25
CA MET A 79 -23.62 -4.40 -11.37
C MET A 79 -23.29 -5.08 -10.04
N GLU A 80 -24.28 -5.76 -9.45
CA GLU A 80 -24.11 -6.55 -8.25
C GLU A 80 -23.29 -7.82 -8.53
N PRO A 81 -22.14 -8.04 -7.86
CA PRO A 81 -21.47 -9.33 -7.93
C PRO A 81 -22.25 -10.40 -7.14
N PRO A 82 -21.98 -11.70 -7.37
CA PRO A 82 -22.49 -12.76 -6.52
C PRO A 82 -22.25 -12.46 -5.05
N CYS A 83 -23.23 -12.83 -4.21
CA CYS A 83 -23.22 -12.59 -2.77
C CYS A 83 -23.26 -11.12 -2.29
N ALA A 84 -23.43 -10.12 -3.16
CA ALA A 84 -23.75 -8.74 -2.76
C ALA A 84 -25.16 -8.64 -2.16
N SER A 85 -25.33 -8.04 -0.98
CA SER A 85 -26.65 -7.96 -0.31
C SER A 85 -27.72 -7.18 -1.10
N SER A 86 -27.26 -6.17 -1.84
CA SER A 86 -28.04 -5.24 -2.66
C SER A 86 -27.04 -4.53 -3.59
N ASP A 87 -27.58 -3.67 -4.45
CA ASP A 87 -26.83 -2.73 -5.30
C ASP A 87 -26.12 -1.63 -4.51
N THR A 88 -26.33 -1.54 -3.19
CA THR A 88 -25.69 -0.51 -2.36
C THR A 88 -24.23 -0.83 -2.10
N HIS A 89 -23.36 0.11 -2.45
CA HIS A 89 -21.91 -0.03 -2.32
C HIS A 89 -21.21 1.29 -2.01
N VAL A 90 -19.91 1.22 -1.72
CA VAL A 90 -19.00 2.36 -1.67
C VAL A 90 -17.99 2.24 -2.81
N THR A 91 -17.52 3.38 -3.32
CA THR A 91 -16.52 3.41 -4.39
C THR A 91 -15.18 3.90 -3.86
N VAL A 92 -14.13 3.11 -4.08
CA VAL A 92 -12.79 3.33 -3.54
C VAL A 92 -11.75 3.12 -4.61
N PHE A 93 -10.83 4.06 -4.77
CA PHE A 93 -9.69 3.89 -5.67
C PHE A 93 -8.56 3.13 -4.96
N ASN A 94 -8.11 2.01 -5.52
CA ASN A 94 -7.04 1.17 -4.95
C ASN A 94 -5.62 1.55 -5.41
N GLY A 95 -5.46 2.69 -6.10
CA GLY A 95 -4.19 3.09 -6.74
C GLY A 95 -4.11 2.75 -8.23
N SER A 96 -5.04 1.95 -8.76
CA SER A 96 -5.12 1.69 -10.21
C SER A 96 -6.53 1.63 -10.75
N TYR A 97 -7.47 1.08 -10.00
CA TYR A 97 -8.87 0.91 -10.41
C TYR A 97 -9.82 1.50 -9.39
N ALA A 98 -11.02 1.84 -9.85
CA ALA A 98 -12.14 2.14 -8.98
C ALA A 98 -12.81 0.83 -8.58
N CYS A 99 -12.83 0.54 -7.29
CA CYS A 99 -13.41 -0.66 -6.73
C CYS A 99 -14.71 -0.34 -5.98
N HIS A 100 -15.73 -1.12 -6.26
CA HIS A 100 -17.05 -1.06 -5.65
C HIS A 100 -17.12 -2.15 -4.59
N VAL A 101 -17.34 -1.79 -3.32
CA VAL A 101 -17.37 -2.75 -2.20
C VAL A 101 -18.78 -2.84 -1.64
N PHE A 102 -19.33 -4.06 -1.60
CA PHE A 102 -20.72 -4.34 -1.27
C PHE A 102 -20.87 -4.96 0.13
N GLY A 103 -22.10 -4.98 0.65
CA GLY A 103 -22.49 -5.85 1.76
C GLY A 103 -22.61 -7.32 1.35
N LYS A 104 -22.64 -8.25 2.31
CA LYS A 104 -22.86 -9.68 2.05
C LYS A 104 -24.34 -10.04 2.17
N LYS A 105 -24.86 -10.87 1.26
CA LYS A 105 -26.18 -11.53 1.41
C LYS A 105 -26.22 -12.35 2.70
N ASN A 106 -27.33 -12.30 3.43
CA ASN A 106 -27.56 -13.13 4.62
C ASN A 106 -28.08 -14.53 4.24
N THR A 107 -27.34 -15.25 3.41
CA THR A 107 -27.62 -16.64 3.04
C THR A 107 -26.51 -17.55 3.56
N LYS A 108 -26.77 -18.86 3.67
CA LYS A 108 -25.79 -19.85 4.15
C LYS A 108 -24.48 -19.79 3.37
N ASP A 109 -24.57 -19.62 2.05
CA ASP A 109 -23.43 -19.67 1.15
C ASP A 109 -22.62 -18.36 1.15
N CYS A 110 -23.27 -17.21 1.38
CA CYS A 110 -22.63 -15.91 1.28
C CYS A 110 -22.13 -15.36 2.62
N LYS A 111 -22.81 -15.67 3.74
CA LYS A 111 -22.47 -15.11 5.06
C LYS A 111 -21.11 -15.58 5.58
N ASN A 112 -20.68 -16.77 5.17
CA ASN A 112 -19.44 -17.41 5.59
C ASN A 112 -18.25 -17.10 4.67
N LEU A 113 -18.45 -16.32 3.60
CA LEU A 113 -17.34 -15.89 2.76
C LEU A 113 -16.31 -15.12 3.60
N THR A 114 -15.03 -15.34 3.35
CA THR A 114 -13.96 -14.61 4.03
C THR A 114 -14.05 -13.11 3.73
N TYR A 115 -14.20 -12.77 2.45
CA TYR A 115 -14.11 -11.38 1.96
C TYR A 115 -15.46 -10.80 1.55
N TYR A 116 -15.57 -9.48 1.58
CA TYR A 116 -16.74 -8.77 1.05
C TYR A 116 -16.73 -8.74 -0.47
N PRO A 117 -17.88 -8.92 -1.14
CA PRO A 117 -17.96 -8.85 -2.59
C PRO A 117 -17.41 -7.52 -3.11
N THR A 118 -16.61 -7.58 -4.17
CA THR A 118 -15.91 -6.42 -4.72
C THR A 118 -15.76 -6.57 -6.23
N THR A 119 -16.00 -5.49 -6.97
CA THR A 119 -15.72 -5.39 -8.40
C THR A 119 -14.83 -4.17 -8.65
N CYS A 120 -13.78 -4.32 -9.44
CA CYS A 120 -12.85 -3.24 -9.77
C CYS A 120 -12.83 -3.01 -11.28
N LEU A 121 -12.89 -1.74 -11.70
CA LEU A 121 -12.96 -1.28 -13.09
C LEU A 121 -11.97 -0.12 -13.33
#